data_AF-A0A9E3RLD8-F1
#
_entry.id   AF-A0A9E3RLD8-F1
#
_cell.length_a   1.000
_cell.length_b   1.000
_cell.length_c   1.000
_cell.angle_alpha   90.00
_cell.angle_beta   90.00
_cell.angle_gamma   90.00
#
_symmetry.space_group_name_H-M   'P 1'
#
loop_
_entity.id
_entity.type
_entity.pdbx_description
1 polymer ?
#
loop_
_entity_poly.entity_id
_entity_poly.type
_entity_poly.pdbx_seq_one_letter_code
_entity_poly.pdbx_strand_id
1 'polypeptide(L)'
;MSRESRTFVRIPESQAPRVLELADQALQALARSAKQLPGERTEALRFEAIHASIDQIAISALGNNAPFEFAPRDDASALMPGPTVIGPGFTHSASTTEKIERWIREGAVVVELRLPHGPGATIPAGTQGAGPPKPAERWTSSYRRDVDAIQERFRHHLAVATHKGPNDSHSAALYPSGIPNRILTESLREFADSVPGISRVDVPVIYRDQSRGRPFPLRSLVLSDSIPAHWRKLRFTLISIRHVEMDAIVDGAWLRNVKISRSRPAGLTDDIVYELSLRQLSFLTAQQPTVIAMYQTGLETAVVGFYRAVTEHLIHHPNSLCVVPHYYQSVGDFARGHAWTTTGASS
;
A
#
# COMPACT_ATOMS: atom_id res chain seq x y z
N MET A 1 13.48 -0.14 21.31
CA MET A 1 12.37 0.67 20.77
C MET A 1 11.60 1.29 21.93
N SER A 2 10.97 2.45 21.75
CA SER A 2 10.09 3.03 22.78
C SER A 2 8.85 2.15 22.95
N ARG A 3 8.43 1.93 24.21
CA ARG A 3 7.13 1.33 24.52
C ARG A 3 6.13 2.48 24.70
N GLU A 4 5.05 2.46 23.94
CA GLU A 4 3.91 3.36 24.17
C GLU A 4 3.27 3.03 25.51
N SER A 5 3.16 4.02 26.40
CA SER A 5 2.42 3.92 27.65
C SER A 5 1.09 4.68 27.54
N ARG A 6 0.08 4.16 28.23
CA ARG A 6 -1.20 4.85 28.42
C ARG A 6 -1.09 5.69 29.68
N THR A 7 -1.25 6.99 29.53
CA THR A 7 -1.19 7.94 30.65
C THR A 7 -2.53 8.64 30.74
N PHE A 8 -3.24 8.42 31.84
CA PHE A 8 -4.53 9.05 32.10
C PHE A 8 -4.29 10.31 32.91
N VAL A 9 -4.67 11.46 32.38
CA VAL A 9 -4.47 12.77 33.00
C VAL A 9 -5.82 13.30 33.45
N ARG A 10 -5.95 13.61 34.75
CA ARG A 10 -7.12 14.32 35.29
C ARG A 10 -7.06 15.77 34.85
N ILE A 11 -8.01 16.20 34.04
CA ILE A 11 -8.07 17.57 33.52
C ILE A 11 -8.54 18.53 34.63
N PRO A 12 -7.89 19.70 34.79
CA PRO A 12 -8.34 20.73 35.73
C PRO A 12 -9.78 21.15 35.48
N GLU A 13 -10.54 21.44 36.55
CA GLU A 13 -11.96 21.83 36.45
C GLU A 13 -12.19 23.05 35.56
N SER A 14 -11.24 24.00 35.54
CA SER A 14 -11.29 25.18 34.67
C SER A 14 -11.17 24.87 33.17
N GLN A 15 -10.60 23.71 32.81
CA GLN A 15 -10.39 23.28 31.42
C GLN A 15 -11.37 22.16 31.00
N ALA A 16 -11.99 21.49 31.97
CA ALA A 16 -12.91 20.37 31.73
C ALA A 16 -14.06 20.69 30.76
N PRO A 17 -14.78 21.84 30.85
CA PRO A 17 -15.85 22.17 29.90
C PRO A 17 -15.35 22.25 28.45
N ARG A 18 -14.15 22.79 28.25
CA ARG A 18 -13.56 22.92 26.92
C ARG A 18 -13.17 21.57 26.33
N VAL A 19 -12.61 20.67 27.14
CA VAL A 19 -12.25 19.31 26.70
C VAL A 19 -13.51 18.52 26.32
N LEU A 20 -14.60 18.64 27.09
CA LEU A 20 -15.87 18.00 26.77
C LEU A 20 -16.49 18.54 25.47
N GLU A 21 -16.46 19.85 25.25
CA GLU A 21 -16.91 20.48 24.00
C GLU A 21 -16.11 19.95 22.78
N LEU A 22 -14.78 19.88 22.91
CA LEU A 22 -13.92 19.33 21.86
C LEU A 22 -14.21 17.84 21.63
N ALA A 23 -14.42 17.05 22.68
CA ALA A 23 -14.76 15.64 22.56
C ALA A 23 -16.09 15.42 21.80
N ASP A 24 -17.11 16.22 22.10
CA ASP A 24 -18.38 16.18 21.36
C ASP A 24 -18.19 16.58 19.88
N GLN A 25 -17.44 17.64 19.62
CA GLN A 25 -17.10 18.05 18.25
C GLN A 25 -16.34 16.97 17.48
N ALA A 26 -15.44 16.22 18.13
CA ALA A 26 -14.74 15.09 17.54
C ALA A 26 -15.71 13.96 17.17
N LEU A 27 -16.64 13.60 18.06
CA LEU A 27 -17.67 12.59 17.79
C LEU A 27 -18.57 13.01 16.61
N GLN A 28 -18.98 14.27 16.57
CA GLN A 28 -19.75 14.82 15.44
C GLN A 28 -18.94 14.78 14.14
N ALA A 29 -17.67 15.16 14.17
CA ALA A 29 -16.79 15.10 13.00
C ALA A 29 -16.62 13.67 12.50
N LEU A 30 -16.45 12.69 13.40
CA LEU A 30 -16.38 11.27 13.05
C LEU A 30 -17.69 10.78 12.41
N ALA A 31 -18.84 11.14 12.98
CA ALA A 31 -20.15 10.79 12.43
C ALA A 31 -20.40 11.42 11.05
N ARG A 32 -19.91 12.65 10.81
CA ARG A 32 -19.97 13.30 9.49
C ARG A 32 -18.96 12.71 8.51
N SER A 33 -17.77 12.34 8.97
CA SER A 33 -16.73 11.66 8.17
C SER A 33 -17.27 10.38 7.53
N ALA A 34 -18.08 9.60 8.26
CA ALA A 34 -18.74 8.40 7.73
C ALA A 34 -19.68 8.68 6.53
N LYS A 35 -20.12 9.93 6.34
CA LYS A 35 -21.01 10.38 5.25
C LYS A 35 -20.27 11.11 4.13
N GLN A 36 -18.97 11.36 4.27
CA GLN A 36 -18.20 12.12 3.28
C GLN A 36 -17.99 11.32 1.99
N LEU A 37 -17.89 12.05 0.87
CA LEU A 37 -17.52 11.43 -0.40
C LEU A 37 -16.08 10.91 -0.32
N PRO A 38 -15.76 9.76 -0.93
CA PRO A 38 -14.40 9.25 -0.93
C PRO A 38 -13.40 10.26 -1.52
N GLY A 39 -12.44 10.71 -0.70
CA GLY A 39 -11.43 11.71 -1.08
C GLY A 39 -11.63 13.06 -0.39
N GLU A 40 -12.82 13.34 0.14
CA GLU A 40 -13.02 14.46 1.05
C GLU A 40 -12.39 14.13 2.40
N ARG A 41 -11.42 14.95 2.81
CA ARG A 41 -10.71 14.78 4.09
C ARG A 41 -11.10 15.83 5.12
N THR A 42 -12.07 16.69 4.81
CA THR A 42 -12.40 17.85 5.65
C THR A 42 -12.75 17.46 7.08
N GLU A 43 -13.61 16.47 7.28
CA GLU A 43 -13.99 16.06 8.64
C GLU A 43 -12.91 15.20 9.31
N ALA A 44 -12.12 14.44 8.54
CA ALA A 44 -10.96 13.72 9.07
C ALA A 44 -9.87 14.68 9.58
N LEU A 45 -9.53 15.72 8.82
CA LEU A 45 -8.58 16.76 9.23
C LEU A 45 -9.11 17.56 10.42
N ARG A 46 -10.42 17.83 10.46
CA ARG A 46 -11.08 18.48 11.59
C ARG A 46 -10.98 17.62 12.86
N PHE A 47 -11.25 16.33 12.73
CA PHE A 47 -11.12 15.36 13.81
C PHE A 47 -9.68 15.32 14.34
N GLU A 48 -8.68 15.21 13.46
CA GLU A 48 -7.26 15.25 13.81
C GLU A 48 -6.86 16.54 14.55
N ALA A 49 -7.32 17.70 14.06
CA ALA A 49 -7.04 19.00 14.69
C ALA A 49 -7.67 19.14 16.09
N ILE A 50 -8.89 18.63 16.28
CA ILE A 50 -9.57 18.60 17.58
C ILE A 50 -8.81 17.69 18.55
N HIS A 51 -8.42 16.48 18.12
CA HIS A 51 -7.64 15.56 18.93
C HIS A 51 -6.28 16.14 19.33
N ALA A 52 -5.58 16.80 18.40
CA ALA A 52 -4.34 17.51 18.71
C ALA A 52 -4.54 18.62 19.76
N SER A 53 -5.68 19.30 19.74
CA SER A 53 -6.02 20.32 20.75
C SER A 53 -6.28 19.69 22.13
N ILE A 54 -6.97 18.55 22.18
CA ILE A 54 -7.20 17.79 23.42
C ILE A 54 -5.85 17.30 24.00
N ASP A 55 -4.96 16.76 23.15
CA ASP A 55 -3.62 16.33 23.55
C ASP A 55 -2.80 17.49 24.15
N GLN A 56 -2.82 18.66 23.51
CA GLN A 56 -2.11 19.84 24.00
C GLN A 56 -2.62 20.28 25.39
N ILE A 57 -3.94 20.26 25.61
CA ILE A 57 -4.54 20.60 26.91
C ILE A 57 -4.07 19.59 27.97
N ALA A 58 -4.12 18.29 27.68
CA ALA A 58 -3.72 17.25 28.62
C ALA A 58 -2.21 17.25 28.90
N ILE A 59 -1.36 17.50 27.90
CA ILE A 59 0.10 17.67 28.06
C ILE A 59 0.40 18.91 28.90
N SER A 60 -0.29 20.02 28.66
CA SER A 60 -0.15 21.24 29.46
C SER A 60 -0.58 21.02 30.91
N ALA A 61 -1.70 20.34 31.14
CA ALA A 61 -2.15 19.96 32.47
C ALA A 61 -1.10 19.08 33.18
N LEU A 62 -0.53 18.09 32.49
CA LEU A 62 0.53 17.24 33.01
C LEU A 62 1.78 18.05 33.40
N GLY A 63 2.21 18.99 32.55
CA GLY A 63 3.32 19.90 32.83
C GLY A 63 3.07 20.83 34.02
N ASN A 64 1.80 21.11 34.31
CA ASN A 64 1.35 21.88 35.49
C ASN A 64 1.03 20.97 36.69
N ASN A 65 1.60 19.76 36.75
CA ASN A 65 1.44 18.78 37.83
C ASN A 65 -0.01 18.31 38.09
N ALA A 66 -0.86 18.27 37.05
CA ALA A 66 -2.17 17.65 37.18
C ALA A 66 -2.05 16.16 37.57
N PRO A 67 -2.98 15.62 38.38
CA PRO A 67 -2.94 14.20 38.76
C PRO A 67 -2.99 13.29 37.53
N PHE A 68 -2.10 12.30 37.48
CA PHE A 68 -2.09 11.31 36.40
C PHE A 68 -1.89 9.88 36.92
N GLU A 69 -2.17 8.90 36.07
CA GLU A 69 -2.03 7.47 36.34
C GLU A 69 -1.57 6.74 35.07
N PHE A 70 -0.64 5.80 35.23
CA PHE A 70 -0.24 4.91 34.14
C PHE A 70 -1.10 3.64 34.16
N ALA A 71 -1.56 3.20 32.99
CA ALA A 71 -2.07 1.84 32.85
C ALA A 71 -1.14 1.01 31.95
N PRO A 72 -0.78 -0.22 32.36
CA PRO A 72 -0.08 -1.15 31.49
C PRO A 72 -0.94 -1.47 30.25
N ARG A 73 -0.28 -1.71 29.12
CA ARG A 73 -0.93 -2.12 27.89
C ARG A 73 -1.37 -3.58 28.01
N ASP A 74 -2.67 -3.85 27.93
CA ASP A 74 -3.16 -5.17 27.52
C ASP A 74 -2.97 -5.28 26.01
N ASP A 75 -2.16 -6.26 25.60
CA ASP A 75 -1.67 -6.42 24.22
C ASP A 75 -2.79 -6.70 23.19
N ALA A 76 -4.05 -6.83 23.61
CA ALA A 76 -5.19 -7.18 22.77
C ALA A 76 -6.10 -6.02 22.36
N SER A 77 -5.93 -4.79 22.89
CA SER A 77 -6.84 -3.68 22.51
C SER A 77 -6.47 -3.10 21.13
N ALA A 78 -7.44 -3.11 20.22
CA ALA A 78 -7.34 -2.56 18.87
C ALA A 78 -6.82 -1.12 18.90
N LEU A 79 -5.96 -0.78 17.93
CA LEU A 79 -5.42 0.56 17.73
C LEU A 79 -6.57 1.57 17.54
N MET A 80 -6.94 2.27 18.61
CA MET A 80 -7.85 3.41 18.54
C MET A 80 -7.06 4.65 18.12
N PRO A 81 -7.52 5.43 17.11
CA PRO A 81 -6.70 6.42 16.42
C PRO A 81 -6.52 7.77 17.12
N GLY A 82 -6.63 7.87 18.45
CA GLY A 82 -6.36 9.15 19.16
C GLY A 82 -6.66 9.16 20.67
N PRO A 83 -6.45 10.32 21.33
CA PRO A 83 -6.78 10.49 22.75
C PRO A 83 -8.25 10.17 23.04
N THR A 84 -8.48 9.49 24.15
CA THR A 84 -9.83 9.13 24.61
C THR A 84 -10.20 10.00 25.79
N VAL A 85 -11.29 10.75 25.67
CA VAL A 85 -11.87 11.52 26.78
C VAL A 85 -12.83 10.62 27.55
N ILE A 86 -12.64 10.55 28.87
CA ILE A 86 -13.43 9.75 29.80
C ILE A 86 -14.04 10.70 30.83
N GLY A 87 -15.35 10.64 31.00
CA GLY A 87 -16.08 11.52 31.91
C GLY A 87 -17.60 11.35 31.79
N PRO A 88 -18.38 12.13 32.55
CA PRO A 88 -19.84 12.06 32.51
C PRO A 88 -20.38 12.22 31.08
N GLY A 89 -21.13 11.23 30.60
CA GLY A 89 -21.73 11.23 29.25
C GLY A 89 -20.88 10.58 28.14
N PHE A 90 -19.67 10.09 28.44
CA PHE A 90 -18.80 9.40 27.48
C PHE A 90 -18.54 7.94 27.90
N THR A 91 -18.28 7.05 26.94
CA THR A 91 -18.11 5.61 27.18
C THR A 91 -16.88 5.30 28.03
N HIS A 92 -17.05 4.40 29.01
CA HIS A 92 -15.96 3.85 29.80
C HIS A 92 -15.08 2.91 28.95
N SER A 93 -13.77 3.14 28.93
CA SER A 93 -12.82 2.15 28.41
C SER A 93 -12.75 0.97 29.38
N ALA A 94 -12.72 -0.27 28.88
CA ALA A 94 -12.74 -1.51 29.67
C ALA A 94 -11.47 -1.77 30.53
N SER A 95 -10.59 -0.78 30.66
CA SER A 95 -9.24 -0.94 31.22
C SER A 95 -8.85 0.24 32.13
N THR A 96 -9.79 0.77 32.91
CA THR A 96 -9.51 1.81 33.90
C THR A 96 -9.01 1.18 35.21
N THR A 97 -8.05 1.83 35.88
CA THR A 97 -7.68 1.45 37.24
C THR A 97 -8.68 2.01 38.24
N GLU A 98 -8.75 1.44 39.45
CA GLU A 98 -9.64 1.92 40.53
C GLU A 98 -9.46 3.41 40.84
N LYS A 99 -8.22 3.92 40.71
CA LYS A 99 -7.90 5.34 40.88
C LYS A 99 -8.57 6.22 39.83
N ILE A 100 -8.57 5.79 38.56
CA ILE A 100 -9.22 6.49 37.45
C ILE A 100 -10.74 6.45 37.64
N GLU A 101 -11.29 5.29 38.03
CA GLU A 101 -12.72 5.13 38.32
C GLU A 101 -13.19 6.04 39.46
N ARG A 102 -12.36 6.21 40.50
CA ARG A 102 -12.62 7.17 41.57
C ARG A 102 -12.68 8.61 41.03
N TRP A 103 -11.74 9.04 40.19
CA TRP A 103 -11.80 10.37 39.57
C TRP A 103 -13.07 10.57 38.76
N ILE A 104 -13.49 9.56 38.00
CA ILE A 104 -14.72 9.64 37.20
C ILE A 104 -15.96 9.75 38.10
N ARG A 105 -16.01 8.98 39.20
CA ARG A 105 -17.10 9.09 40.20
C ARG A 105 -17.16 10.44 40.89
N GLU A 106 -16.02 11.10 41.06
CA GLU A 106 -15.92 12.49 41.54
C GLU A 106 -16.35 13.52 40.48
N GLY A 107 -16.74 13.09 39.27
CA GLY A 107 -17.14 13.96 38.17
C GLY A 107 -15.98 14.55 37.38
N ALA A 108 -14.75 14.06 37.56
CA ALA A 108 -13.60 14.56 36.84
C ALA A 108 -13.63 14.15 35.35
N VAL A 109 -13.08 15.03 34.51
CA VAL A 109 -12.75 14.71 33.11
C VAL A 109 -11.33 14.17 33.05
N VAL A 110 -11.16 13.03 32.40
CA VAL A 110 -9.87 12.35 32.26
C VAL A 110 -9.55 12.21 30.78
N VAL A 111 -8.32 12.54 30.38
CA VAL A 111 -7.83 12.32 29.01
C VAL A 111 -6.79 11.21 29.03
N GLU A 112 -6.98 10.22 28.18
CA GLU A 112 -5.99 9.19 27.92
C GLU A 112 -5.00 9.65 26.84
N LEU A 113 -3.75 9.89 27.24
CA LEU A 113 -2.62 10.16 26.36
C LEU A 113 -1.85 8.88 26.03
N ARG A 114 -1.36 8.80 24.78
CA ARG A 114 -0.42 7.76 24.33
C ARG A 114 0.97 8.39 24.26
N LEU A 115 1.77 8.19 25.31
CA LEU A 115 3.09 8.80 25.42
C LEU A 115 4.21 7.80 25.08
N PRO A 116 5.28 8.23 24.37
CA PRO A 116 6.37 7.35 23.96
C PRO A 116 7.43 7.15 25.07
N HIS A 117 7.03 6.97 26.33
CA HIS A 117 7.92 7.19 27.48
C HIS A 117 8.36 5.95 28.27
N GLY A 118 8.23 4.73 27.73
CA GLY A 118 8.86 3.55 28.32
C GLY A 118 10.15 3.15 27.61
N PRO A 119 11.27 2.86 28.30
CA PRO A 119 12.30 1.98 27.75
C PRO A 119 11.64 0.63 27.46
N GLY A 120 11.42 0.32 26.19
CA GLY A 120 11.04 -1.03 25.78
C GLY A 120 12.24 -1.95 25.91
N ALA A 121 12.03 -3.19 26.34
CA ALA A 121 13.05 -4.21 26.23
C ALA A 121 13.42 -4.34 24.75
N THR A 122 14.65 -3.95 24.42
CA THR A 122 15.25 -4.38 23.16
C THR A 122 15.50 -5.86 23.35
N ILE A 123 14.66 -6.73 22.79
CA ILE A 123 15.08 -8.09 22.51
C ILE A 123 16.24 -7.91 21.53
N PRO A 124 17.50 -8.17 21.92
CA PRO A 124 18.59 -8.11 20.97
C PRO A 124 18.24 -9.16 19.91
N ALA A 125 18.18 -8.76 18.65
CA ALA A 125 18.11 -9.72 17.58
C ALA A 125 19.44 -10.49 17.58
N GLY A 126 19.47 -11.63 18.27
CA GLY A 126 20.62 -12.52 18.30
C GLY A 126 21.09 -12.92 19.70
N THR A 127 21.64 -14.12 19.75
CA THR A 127 22.37 -14.72 20.86
C THR A 127 23.54 -13.81 21.27
N GLN A 128 23.71 -13.52 22.57
CA GLN A 128 24.92 -12.88 23.08
C GLN A 128 26.16 -13.64 22.56
N GLY A 129 27.05 -12.96 21.84
CA GLY A 129 28.23 -13.54 21.19
C GLY A 129 28.15 -13.62 19.67
N ALA A 130 26.96 -13.53 19.08
CA ALA A 130 26.83 -13.24 17.65
C ALA A 130 26.96 -11.72 17.49
N GLY A 131 28.06 -11.26 16.90
CA GLY A 131 28.18 -9.86 16.47
C GLY A 131 27.00 -9.46 15.58
N PRO A 132 26.80 -8.14 15.31
CA PRO A 132 25.77 -7.72 14.36
C PRO A 132 25.89 -8.58 13.09
N PRO A 133 24.78 -9.07 12.52
CA PRO A 133 24.85 -9.84 11.28
C PRO A 133 25.69 -9.04 10.30
N LYS A 134 26.68 -9.70 9.68
CA LYS A 134 27.57 -9.07 8.71
C LYS A 134 26.69 -8.22 7.80
N PRO A 135 26.94 -6.90 7.68
CA PRO A 135 26.15 -6.05 6.81
C PRO A 135 25.99 -6.75 5.47
N ALA A 136 24.76 -6.77 4.94
CA ALA A 136 24.51 -7.39 3.64
C ALA A 136 25.54 -6.84 2.64
N GLU A 137 26.12 -7.72 1.85
CA GLU A 137 27.14 -7.31 0.88
C GLU A 137 26.57 -6.20 0.00
N ARG A 138 27.33 -5.11 -0.08
CA ARG A 138 26.88 -3.93 -0.81
C ARG A 138 26.82 -4.29 -2.28
N TRP A 139 25.61 -4.35 -2.83
CA TRP A 139 25.43 -4.53 -4.26
C TRP A 139 26.07 -3.35 -4.99
N THR A 140 26.91 -3.65 -5.98
CA THR A 140 27.59 -2.67 -6.84
C THR A 140 27.08 -2.83 -8.26
N SER A 141 26.62 -1.73 -8.87
CA SER A 141 26.26 -1.72 -10.29
C SER A 141 27.50 -1.72 -11.17
N SER A 142 27.37 -2.27 -12.37
CA SER A 142 28.33 -2.05 -13.46
C SER A 142 28.15 -0.68 -14.14
N TYR A 143 27.04 0.02 -13.88
CA TYR A 143 26.68 1.29 -14.52
C TYR A 143 26.92 2.52 -13.62
N ARG A 144 27.16 3.67 -14.27
CA ARG A 144 27.35 4.97 -13.61
C ARG A 144 26.06 5.78 -13.40
N ARG A 145 24.97 5.44 -14.11
CA ARG A 145 23.68 6.16 -14.01
C ARG A 145 22.73 5.41 -13.08
N ASP A 146 22.05 6.15 -12.19
CA ASP A 146 21.18 5.58 -11.17
C ASP A 146 20.05 4.70 -11.74
N VAL A 147 19.47 5.11 -12.87
CA VAL A 147 18.37 4.37 -13.51
C VAL A 147 18.84 3.01 -14.05
N ASP A 148 20.03 2.98 -14.67
CA ASP A 148 20.63 1.74 -15.20
C ASP A 148 20.99 0.79 -14.04
N ALA A 149 21.48 1.33 -12.93
CA ALA A 149 21.76 0.57 -11.71
C ALA A 149 20.49 -0.01 -11.07
N ILE A 150 19.40 0.76 -11.02
CA ILE A 150 18.10 0.26 -10.52
C ILE A 150 17.60 -0.89 -11.40
N GLN A 151 17.72 -0.76 -12.72
CA GLN A 151 17.32 -1.81 -13.66
C GLN A 151 18.15 -3.08 -13.49
N GLU A 152 19.49 -2.97 -13.43
CA GLU A 152 20.40 -4.10 -13.24
C GLU A 152 20.08 -4.84 -11.92
N ARG A 153 19.91 -4.09 -10.82
CA ARG A 153 19.55 -4.66 -9.52
C ARG A 153 18.21 -5.37 -9.55
N PHE A 154 17.19 -4.74 -10.16
CA PHE A 154 15.85 -5.32 -10.22
C PHE A 154 15.81 -6.61 -11.05
N ARG A 155 16.50 -6.62 -12.21
CA ARG A 155 16.65 -7.83 -13.04
C ARG A 155 17.43 -8.92 -12.31
N HIS A 156 18.48 -8.58 -11.56
CA HIS A 156 19.20 -9.54 -10.74
C HIS A 156 18.28 -10.17 -9.67
N HIS A 157 17.47 -9.36 -8.97
CA HIS A 157 16.51 -9.88 -7.99
C HIS A 157 15.49 -10.84 -8.63
N LEU A 158 14.96 -10.50 -9.81
CA LEU A 158 14.05 -11.37 -10.57
C LEU A 158 14.74 -12.68 -10.98
N ALA A 159 15.98 -12.62 -11.48
CA ALA A 159 16.75 -13.81 -11.83
C ALA A 159 16.90 -14.73 -10.61
N VAL A 160 17.33 -14.20 -9.46
CA VAL A 160 17.44 -14.96 -8.21
C VAL A 160 16.10 -15.56 -7.78
N ALA A 161 15.01 -14.79 -7.87
CA ALA A 161 13.66 -15.25 -7.54
C ALA A 161 13.19 -16.42 -8.41
N THR A 162 13.68 -16.51 -9.65
CA THR A 162 13.32 -17.58 -10.60
C THR A 162 14.25 -18.81 -10.57
N HIS A 163 15.34 -18.78 -9.81
CA HIS A 163 16.33 -19.88 -9.78
C HIS A 163 16.09 -20.93 -8.68
N LYS A 164 15.10 -20.79 -7.78
CA LYS A 164 14.97 -21.68 -6.62
C LYS A 164 14.25 -23.00 -6.92
N GLY A 165 14.89 -24.09 -6.50
CA GLY A 165 14.28 -25.42 -6.37
C GLY A 165 13.43 -25.56 -5.11
N PRO A 166 12.65 -26.66 -4.98
CA PRO A 166 11.57 -26.82 -3.99
C PRO A 166 12.00 -26.81 -2.51
N ASN A 167 13.31 -26.87 -2.18
CA ASN A 167 13.81 -27.02 -0.81
C ASN A 167 14.53 -25.78 -0.23
N ASP A 168 14.54 -24.66 -0.95
CA ASP A 168 15.29 -23.47 -0.52
C ASP A 168 14.39 -22.52 0.29
N SER A 169 14.55 -22.55 1.62
CA SER A 169 13.65 -21.95 2.63
C SER A 169 13.60 -20.42 2.66
N HIS A 170 14.42 -19.75 1.86
CA HIS A 170 14.38 -18.29 1.69
C HIS A 170 13.93 -17.92 0.27
N SER A 171 12.68 -18.18 -0.11
CA SER A 171 12.17 -17.78 -1.42
C SER A 171 12.38 -16.28 -1.66
N ALA A 172 13.15 -15.94 -2.69
CA ALA A 172 13.38 -14.54 -3.06
C ALA A 172 12.09 -13.98 -3.67
N ALA A 173 11.59 -12.89 -3.09
CA ALA A 173 10.35 -12.25 -3.50
C ALA A 173 10.60 -11.14 -4.54
N LEU A 174 9.56 -10.80 -5.30
CA LEU A 174 9.48 -9.59 -6.10
C LEU A 174 9.21 -8.40 -5.17
N TYR A 175 10.06 -7.37 -5.25
CA TYR A 175 9.91 -6.10 -4.53
C TYR A 175 9.71 -4.95 -5.51
N PRO A 176 8.46 -4.58 -5.85
CA PRO A 176 8.19 -3.58 -6.88
C PRO A 176 8.32 -2.13 -6.39
N SER A 177 8.27 -1.88 -5.08
CA SER A 177 8.24 -0.53 -4.53
C SER A 177 9.51 0.28 -4.83
N GLY A 178 9.34 1.48 -5.40
CA GLY A 178 10.45 2.36 -5.77
C GLY A 178 11.15 1.99 -7.08
N ILE A 179 10.59 1.06 -7.86
CA ILE A 179 11.08 0.73 -9.21
C ILE A 179 10.33 1.60 -10.22
N PRO A 180 11.04 2.34 -11.10
CA PRO A 180 10.38 3.12 -12.16
C PRO A 180 9.48 2.25 -13.05
N ASN A 181 8.30 2.76 -13.41
CA ASN A 181 7.28 2.02 -14.17
C ASN A 181 7.79 1.28 -15.40
N ARG A 182 8.65 1.94 -16.19
CA ARG A 182 9.26 1.34 -17.37
C ARG A 182 10.13 0.16 -17.00
N ILE A 183 11.01 0.31 -16.02
CA ILE A 183 11.87 -0.78 -15.55
C ILE A 183 11.01 -1.93 -15.01
N LEU A 184 10.01 -1.62 -14.18
CA LEU A 184 9.12 -2.60 -13.57
C LEU A 184 8.38 -3.40 -14.65
N THR A 185 7.70 -2.73 -15.57
CA THR A 185 6.88 -3.37 -16.61
C THR A 185 7.73 -4.18 -17.58
N GLU A 186 8.82 -3.60 -18.09
CA GLU A 186 9.67 -4.26 -19.07
C GLU A 186 10.40 -5.48 -18.47
N SER A 187 10.84 -5.38 -17.21
CA SER A 187 11.46 -6.52 -16.53
C SER A 187 10.43 -7.61 -16.19
N LEU A 188 9.20 -7.24 -15.77
CA LEU A 188 8.14 -8.24 -15.58
C LEU A 188 7.81 -8.96 -16.89
N ARG A 189 7.79 -8.25 -18.02
CA ARG A 189 7.55 -8.85 -19.34
C ARG A 189 8.64 -9.86 -19.69
N GLU A 190 9.90 -9.44 -19.59
CA GLU A 190 11.06 -10.29 -19.88
C GLU A 190 11.01 -11.60 -19.10
N PHE A 191 10.71 -11.55 -17.80
CA PHE A 191 10.68 -12.73 -16.96
C PHE A 191 9.34 -13.49 -17.03
N ALA A 192 8.26 -12.90 -17.55
CA ALA A 192 7.03 -13.60 -17.86
C ALA A 192 7.17 -14.52 -19.09
N ASP A 193 8.08 -14.18 -20.00
CA ASP A 193 8.39 -15.00 -21.17
C ASP A 193 8.99 -16.35 -20.76
N SER A 194 8.54 -17.39 -21.45
CA SER A 194 8.90 -18.77 -21.22
C SER A 194 10.28 -19.04 -21.78
N VAL A 195 11.03 -19.88 -21.10
CA VAL A 195 12.34 -20.32 -21.56
C VAL A 195 12.23 -21.82 -21.87
N PRO A 196 12.58 -22.27 -23.09
CA PRO A 196 12.51 -23.68 -23.45
C PRO A 196 13.20 -24.58 -22.41
N GLY A 197 12.48 -25.59 -21.94
CA GLY A 197 12.99 -26.54 -20.93
C GLY A 197 12.98 -26.03 -19.49
N ILE A 198 12.48 -24.83 -19.20
CA ILE A 198 12.39 -24.28 -17.84
C ILE A 198 10.91 -24.06 -17.46
N SER A 199 10.50 -24.58 -16.30
CA SER A 199 9.12 -24.48 -15.83
C SER A 199 8.74 -23.08 -15.33
N ARG A 200 7.43 -22.77 -15.37
CA ARG A 200 6.79 -21.64 -14.70
C ARG A 200 7.21 -21.57 -13.23
N VAL A 201 7.36 -20.36 -12.71
CA VAL A 201 7.58 -20.08 -11.29
C VAL A 201 6.63 -18.99 -10.82
N ASP A 202 5.90 -19.24 -9.74
CA ASP A 202 5.04 -18.24 -9.10
C ASP A 202 5.82 -17.53 -7.98
N VAL A 203 6.28 -16.31 -8.27
CA VAL A 203 7.16 -15.56 -7.36
C VAL A 203 6.35 -14.73 -6.36
N PRO A 204 6.56 -14.86 -5.04
CA PRO A 204 5.87 -14.03 -4.04
C PRO A 204 6.10 -12.53 -4.29
N VAL A 205 5.08 -11.70 -4.10
CA VAL A 205 5.20 -10.24 -4.21
C VAL A 205 5.10 -9.59 -2.84
N ILE A 206 6.10 -8.80 -2.46
CA ILE A 206 6.17 -8.12 -1.17
C ILE A 206 6.37 -6.62 -1.39
N TYR A 207 5.51 -5.82 -0.77
CA TYR A 207 5.55 -4.36 -0.87
C TYR A 207 6.34 -3.72 0.28
N ARG A 208 6.65 -2.42 0.17
CA ARG A 208 7.40 -1.65 1.19
C ARG A 208 6.81 -1.75 2.59
N ASP A 209 5.48 -1.82 2.69
CA ASP A 209 4.74 -1.95 3.95
C ASP A 209 4.69 -3.40 4.48
N GLN A 210 5.48 -4.31 3.90
CA GLN A 210 5.51 -5.76 4.18
C GLN A 210 4.22 -6.52 3.86
N SER A 211 3.21 -5.84 3.32
CA SER A 211 2.03 -6.52 2.81
C SER A 211 2.39 -7.35 1.59
N ARG A 212 1.68 -8.47 1.44
CA ARG A 212 1.91 -9.43 0.36
C ARG A 212 0.80 -9.31 -0.68
N GLY A 213 1.19 -9.25 -1.95
CA GLY A 213 0.26 -9.46 -3.05
C GLY A 213 0.24 -10.93 -3.46
N ARG A 214 -0.63 -11.30 -4.39
CA ARG A 214 -0.58 -12.62 -5.03
C ARG A 214 0.80 -12.92 -5.65
N PRO A 215 1.19 -14.19 -5.77
CA PRO A 215 2.38 -14.57 -6.52
C PRO A 215 2.29 -14.16 -8.00
N PHE A 216 3.40 -13.72 -8.59
CA PHE A 216 3.47 -13.31 -10.00
C PHE A 216 3.94 -14.48 -10.86
N PRO A 217 3.18 -14.86 -11.90
CA PRO A 217 3.55 -15.96 -12.78
C PRO A 217 4.68 -15.56 -13.74
N LEU A 218 5.88 -16.07 -13.49
CA LEU A 218 7.04 -15.91 -14.36
C LEU A 218 7.25 -17.18 -15.19
N ARG A 219 7.89 -17.03 -16.36
CA ARG A 219 8.13 -18.11 -17.34
C ARG A 219 6.86 -18.85 -17.76
N SER A 220 5.80 -18.10 -18.01
CA SER A 220 4.44 -18.64 -18.17
C SER A 220 3.84 -18.39 -19.55
N LEU A 221 4.45 -17.56 -20.39
CA LEU A 221 3.93 -17.17 -21.71
C LEU A 221 4.99 -17.33 -22.81
N VAL A 222 4.58 -17.57 -24.06
CA VAL A 222 5.47 -17.38 -25.23
C VAL A 222 5.16 -16.01 -25.81
N LEU A 223 5.95 -14.99 -25.46
CA LEU A 223 5.66 -13.60 -25.80
C LEU A 223 6.16 -13.21 -27.19
N SER A 224 5.50 -12.21 -27.78
CA SER A 224 5.92 -11.59 -29.03
C SER A 224 5.73 -10.07 -29.00
N ASP A 225 6.54 -9.38 -29.79
CA ASP A 225 6.44 -7.94 -30.00
C ASP A 225 5.55 -7.54 -31.19
N SER A 226 5.02 -8.53 -31.92
CA SER A 226 4.12 -8.29 -33.05
C SER A 226 2.79 -7.73 -32.55
N ILE A 227 2.43 -6.52 -32.98
CA ILE A 227 1.10 -5.96 -32.74
C ILE A 227 0.19 -6.35 -33.90
N PRO A 228 -0.92 -7.09 -33.66
CA PRO A 228 -1.87 -7.41 -34.72
C PRO A 228 -2.57 -6.15 -35.24
N ALA A 229 -2.37 -5.85 -36.53
CA ALA A 229 -2.90 -4.63 -37.14
C ALA A 229 -4.44 -4.60 -37.25
N HIS A 230 -5.06 -5.78 -37.40
CA HIS A 230 -6.49 -5.98 -37.67
C HIS A 230 -7.35 -6.11 -36.40
N TRP A 231 -6.75 -6.16 -35.21
CA TRP A 231 -7.49 -6.26 -33.95
C TRP A 231 -8.09 -4.91 -33.57
N ARG A 232 -9.19 -4.93 -32.81
CA ARG A 232 -9.80 -3.70 -32.26
C ARG A 232 -8.79 -3.02 -31.35
N LYS A 233 -8.55 -1.72 -31.57
CA LYS A 233 -7.62 -0.91 -30.77
C LYS A 233 -8.39 -0.04 -29.79
N LEU A 234 -7.98 -0.08 -28.52
CA LEU A 234 -8.49 0.77 -27.45
C LEU A 234 -7.31 1.42 -26.72
N ARG A 235 -7.48 2.66 -26.27
CA ARG A 235 -6.49 3.43 -25.52
C ARG A 235 -7.01 3.70 -24.12
N PHE A 236 -6.25 3.34 -23.09
CA PHE A 236 -6.64 3.59 -21.71
C PHE A 236 -5.52 4.24 -20.92
N THR A 237 -5.83 5.19 -20.04
CA THR A 237 -4.96 5.49 -18.90
C THR A 237 -5.11 4.39 -17.85
N LEU A 238 -4.00 4.00 -17.20
CA LEU A 238 -4.07 2.97 -16.17
C LEU A 238 -4.91 3.45 -14.97
N ILE A 239 -4.75 4.71 -14.56
CA ILE A 239 -5.50 5.33 -13.46
C ILE A 239 -5.95 6.73 -13.88
N SER A 240 -7.25 7.03 -13.72
CA SER A 240 -7.84 8.33 -14.01
C SER A 240 -7.18 9.49 -13.23
N ILE A 241 -7.10 10.70 -13.79
CA ILE A 241 -6.76 11.97 -13.12
C ILE A 241 -5.41 11.92 -12.37
N ARG A 242 -4.49 11.04 -12.78
CA ARG A 242 -3.10 11.05 -12.31
C ARG A 242 -2.23 11.99 -13.15
N HIS A 243 -2.57 12.11 -14.44
CA HIS A 243 -2.02 13.07 -15.39
C HIS A 243 -3.16 13.51 -16.30
N VAL A 244 -3.66 14.73 -16.09
CA VAL A 244 -4.85 15.23 -16.80
C VAL A 244 -4.63 15.34 -18.30
N GLU A 245 -3.37 15.54 -18.71
CA GLU A 245 -2.94 15.59 -20.11
C GLU A 245 -3.09 14.23 -20.79
N MET A 246 -2.88 13.13 -20.05
CA MET A 246 -3.06 11.77 -20.57
C MET A 246 -4.54 11.44 -20.76
N ASP A 247 -5.39 11.86 -19.84
CA ASP A 247 -6.82 11.56 -19.89
C ASP A 247 -7.51 12.21 -21.11
N ALA A 248 -6.95 13.30 -21.65
CA ALA A 248 -7.47 13.97 -22.84
C ALA A 248 -7.23 13.20 -24.15
N ILE A 249 -6.30 12.25 -24.20
CA ILE A 249 -5.88 11.55 -25.43
C ILE A 249 -6.25 10.06 -25.48
N VAL A 250 -6.87 9.54 -24.42
CA VAL A 250 -7.29 8.12 -24.32
C VAL A 250 -8.80 7.98 -24.44
N ASP A 251 -9.27 6.76 -24.67
CA ASP A 251 -10.70 6.45 -24.78
C ASP A 251 -11.36 6.24 -23.41
N GLY A 252 -10.57 6.07 -22.35
CA GLY A 252 -11.04 6.03 -20.97
C GLY A 252 -9.95 5.71 -19.96
N ALA A 253 -10.35 5.53 -18.70
CA ALA A 253 -9.46 5.08 -17.63
C ALA A 253 -9.76 3.63 -17.25
N TRP A 254 -8.71 2.81 -17.17
CA TRP A 254 -8.80 1.40 -16.76
C TRP A 254 -9.25 1.30 -15.30
N LEU A 255 -8.65 2.13 -14.42
CA LEU A 255 -8.95 2.20 -13.00
C LEU A 255 -9.38 3.62 -12.59
N ARG A 256 -10.35 3.70 -11.69
CA ARG A 256 -10.71 4.97 -11.05
C ARG A 256 -9.77 5.27 -9.88
N ASN A 257 -9.18 6.47 -9.87
CA ASN A 257 -8.26 6.91 -8.82
C ASN A 257 -8.87 6.80 -7.42
N VAL A 258 -10.13 7.20 -7.27
CA VAL A 258 -10.88 7.13 -6.00
C VAL A 258 -10.99 5.71 -5.43
N LYS A 259 -10.89 4.69 -6.29
CA LYS A 259 -10.95 3.28 -5.89
C LYS A 259 -9.58 2.72 -5.56
N ILE A 260 -8.54 3.12 -6.27
CA ILE A 260 -7.20 2.51 -6.13
C ILE A 260 -6.31 3.28 -5.14
N SER A 261 -6.45 4.61 -5.04
CA SER A 261 -5.58 5.45 -4.21
C SER A 261 -6.04 5.62 -2.76
N ARG A 262 -6.96 4.78 -2.25
CA ARG A 262 -7.35 4.85 -0.81
C ARG A 262 -6.30 4.16 0.05
N SER A 263 -6.01 4.74 1.21
CA SER A 263 -5.12 4.18 2.22
C SER A 263 -5.55 2.77 2.62
N ARG A 264 -4.68 1.79 2.36
CA ARG A 264 -4.80 0.37 2.74
C ARG A 264 -3.46 -0.32 2.46
N PRO A 265 -3.25 -1.57 2.93
CA PRO A 265 -2.06 -2.33 2.58
C PRO A 265 -1.85 -2.42 1.06
N ALA A 266 -0.62 -2.26 0.61
CA ALA A 266 -0.27 -2.24 -0.81
C ALA A 266 -0.67 -3.55 -1.54
N GLY A 267 -0.46 -4.69 -0.90
CA GLY A 267 -0.89 -6.01 -1.38
C GLY A 267 -2.40 -6.14 -1.56
N LEU A 268 -3.20 -5.49 -0.71
CA LEU A 268 -4.65 -5.43 -0.90
C LEU A 268 -5.04 -4.57 -2.11
N THR A 269 -4.29 -3.50 -2.38
CA THR A 269 -4.50 -2.67 -3.58
C THR A 269 -4.17 -3.46 -4.85
N ASP A 270 -3.04 -4.17 -4.87
CA ASP A 270 -2.64 -5.09 -5.95
C ASP A 270 -3.75 -6.10 -6.25
N ASP A 271 -4.24 -6.81 -5.24
CA ASP A 271 -5.31 -7.80 -5.40
C ASP A 271 -6.60 -7.20 -5.98
N ILE A 272 -6.99 -6.01 -5.53
CA ILE A 272 -8.16 -5.31 -6.08
C ILE A 272 -7.94 -4.96 -7.56
N VAL A 273 -6.73 -4.51 -7.93
CA VAL A 273 -6.42 -4.17 -9.33
C VAL A 273 -6.40 -5.43 -10.18
N TYR A 274 -5.82 -6.52 -9.70
CA TYR A 274 -5.84 -7.82 -10.37
C TYR A 274 -7.27 -8.29 -10.66
N GLU A 275 -8.14 -8.34 -9.64
CA GLU A 275 -9.51 -8.83 -9.77
C GLU A 275 -10.39 -7.94 -10.67
N LEU A 276 -10.15 -6.63 -10.71
CA LEU A 276 -10.84 -5.74 -11.64
C LEU A 276 -10.34 -5.93 -13.06
N SER A 277 -9.02 -5.98 -13.23
CA SER A 277 -8.38 -6.10 -14.54
C SER A 277 -8.75 -7.41 -15.19
N LEU A 278 -8.75 -8.54 -14.47
CA LEU A 278 -9.11 -9.83 -15.03
C LEU A 278 -10.55 -9.83 -15.57
N ARG A 279 -11.51 -9.29 -14.79
CA ARG A 279 -12.91 -9.15 -15.23
C ARG A 279 -13.05 -8.24 -16.44
N GLN A 280 -12.36 -7.10 -16.45
CA GLN A 280 -12.40 -6.15 -17.57
C GLN A 280 -11.79 -6.75 -18.84
N LEU A 281 -10.67 -7.48 -18.72
CA LEU A 281 -10.04 -8.19 -19.83
C LEU A 281 -10.99 -9.24 -20.41
N SER A 282 -11.54 -10.13 -19.58
CA SER A 282 -12.52 -11.13 -20.02
C SER A 282 -13.73 -10.52 -20.71
N PHE A 283 -14.25 -9.40 -20.19
CA PHE A 283 -15.36 -8.70 -20.84
C PHE A 283 -14.98 -8.11 -22.20
N LEU A 284 -13.82 -7.46 -22.29
CA LEU A 284 -13.38 -6.80 -23.53
C LEU A 284 -13.04 -7.83 -24.61
N THR A 285 -12.37 -8.93 -24.27
CA THR A 285 -11.90 -9.92 -25.24
C THR A 285 -12.95 -10.98 -25.59
N ALA A 286 -14.10 -11.01 -24.90
CA ALA A 286 -15.16 -12.01 -25.12
C ALA A 286 -15.70 -12.07 -26.56
N GLN A 287 -15.77 -10.93 -27.26
CA GLN A 287 -16.36 -10.84 -28.59
C GLN A 287 -15.32 -10.90 -29.71
N GLN A 288 -14.15 -10.31 -29.48
CA GLN A 288 -13.07 -10.26 -30.48
C GLN A 288 -11.73 -9.90 -29.84
N PRO A 289 -10.61 -10.35 -30.45
CA PRO A 289 -9.28 -9.96 -30.02
C PRO A 289 -9.08 -8.44 -29.98
N THR A 290 -8.34 -7.98 -28.98
CA THR A 290 -8.21 -6.54 -28.69
C THR A 290 -6.76 -6.14 -28.42
N VAL A 291 -6.34 -5.03 -29.03
CA VAL A 291 -5.11 -4.31 -28.70
C VAL A 291 -5.44 -3.20 -27.71
N ILE A 292 -4.75 -3.16 -26.59
CA ILE A 292 -4.85 -2.10 -25.58
C ILE A 292 -3.56 -1.29 -25.57
N ALA A 293 -3.61 -0.04 -25.98
CA ALA A 293 -2.56 0.93 -25.67
C ALA A 293 -2.75 1.41 -24.22
N MET A 294 -1.87 0.95 -23.32
CA MET A 294 -1.95 1.22 -21.89
C MET A 294 -1.02 2.35 -21.49
N TYR A 295 -1.57 3.53 -21.26
CA TYR A 295 -0.87 4.72 -20.81
C TYR A 295 -0.67 4.64 -19.29
N GLN A 296 0.56 4.34 -18.86
CA GLN A 296 0.84 3.99 -17.47
C GLN A 296 1.05 5.19 -16.57
N THR A 297 0.66 5.02 -15.30
CA THR A 297 0.82 6.02 -14.22
C THR A 297 1.61 5.42 -13.06
N GLY A 298 2.36 6.23 -12.30
CA GLY A 298 3.39 5.82 -11.34
C GLY A 298 3.02 5.01 -10.09
N LEU A 299 1.91 4.26 -10.07
CA LEU A 299 1.52 3.46 -8.90
C LEU A 299 1.88 1.99 -9.08
N GLU A 300 2.87 1.50 -8.34
CA GLU A 300 3.46 0.18 -8.57
C GLU A 300 2.46 -0.96 -8.33
N THR A 301 1.59 -0.84 -7.32
CA THR A 301 0.53 -1.83 -7.04
C THR A 301 -0.44 -1.99 -8.20
N ALA A 302 -0.74 -0.89 -8.91
CA ALA A 302 -1.61 -0.93 -10.08
C ALA A 302 -0.92 -1.55 -11.29
N VAL A 303 0.36 -1.26 -11.49
CA VAL A 303 1.16 -1.88 -12.56
C VAL A 303 1.25 -3.39 -12.32
N VAL A 304 1.67 -3.82 -11.13
CA VAL A 304 1.83 -5.24 -10.83
C VAL A 304 0.51 -5.99 -10.94
N GLY A 305 -0.57 -5.50 -10.32
CA GLY A 305 -1.87 -6.17 -10.38
C GLY A 305 -2.46 -6.25 -11.78
N PHE A 306 -2.29 -5.20 -12.59
CA PHE A 306 -2.75 -5.20 -13.98
C PHE A 306 -1.96 -6.19 -14.83
N TYR A 307 -0.62 -6.15 -14.80
CA TYR A 307 0.18 -7.07 -15.62
C TYR A 307 0.09 -8.52 -15.15
N ARG A 308 -0.14 -8.77 -13.85
CA ARG A 308 -0.48 -10.11 -13.35
C ARG A 308 -1.78 -10.61 -14.00
N ALA A 309 -2.80 -9.77 -14.07
CA ALA A 309 -4.07 -10.13 -14.73
C ALA A 309 -3.90 -10.33 -16.24
N VAL A 310 -3.06 -9.51 -16.90
CA VAL A 310 -2.69 -9.71 -18.32
C VAL A 310 -2.03 -11.06 -18.51
N THR A 311 -1.07 -11.43 -17.66
CA THR A 311 -0.37 -12.72 -17.76
C THR A 311 -1.35 -13.89 -17.60
N GLU A 312 -2.13 -13.91 -16.52
CA GLU A 312 -3.12 -14.98 -16.29
C GLU A 312 -4.17 -15.04 -17.41
N HIS A 313 -4.63 -13.88 -17.92
CA HIS A 313 -5.55 -13.85 -19.05
C HIS A 313 -4.93 -14.48 -20.32
N LEU A 314 -3.68 -14.16 -20.63
CA LEU A 314 -2.98 -14.71 -21.80
C LEU A 314 -2.66 -16.21 -21.67
N ILE A 315 -2.45 -16.71 -20.44
CA ILE A 315 -2.32 -18.15 -20.17
C ILE A 315 -3.62 -18.88 -20.55
N HIS A 316 -4.77 -18.32 -20.16
CA HIS A 316 -6.07 -18.96 -20.37
C HIS A 316 -6.72 -18.68 -21.74
N HIS A 317 -6.40 -17.54 -22.34
CA HIS A 317 -6.98 -17.05 -23.59
C HIS A 317 -5.87 -16.54 -24.52
N PRO A 318 -4.98 -17.44 -25.03
CA PRO A 318 -3.94 -17.04 -25.96
C PRO A 318 -4.56 -16.38 -27.21
N ASN A 319 -3.86 -15.41 -27.79
CA ASN A 319 -4.28 -14.66 -28.99
C ASN A 319 -5.57 -13.84 -28.86
N SER A 320 -6.01 -13.54 -27.64
CA SER A 320 -7.19 -12.70 -27.40
C SER A 320 -6.82 -11.24 -27.08
N LEU A 321 -5.59 -10.98 -26.65
CA LEU A 321 -5.18 -9.72 -26.06
C LEU A 321 -3.76 -9.34 -26.48
N CYS A 322 -3.55 -8.07 -26.81
CA CYS A 322 -2.22 -7.47 -26.98
C CYS A 322 -2.17 -6.16 -26.18
N VAL A 323 -1.37 -6.10 -25.12
CA VAL A 323 -1.20 -4.87 -24.34
C VAL A 323 0.11 -4.17 -24.67
N VAL A 324 0.05 -2.89 -24.99
CA VAL A 324 1.21 -2.08 -25.38
C VAL A 324 1.38 -0.95 -24.36
N PRO A 325 2.36 -1.04 -23.45
CA PRO A 325 2.61 0.03 -22.50
C PRO A 325 3.09 1.31 -23.20
N HIS A 326 2.61 2.44 -22.72
CA HIS A 326 3.06 3.78 -23.09
C HIS A 326 3.49 4.51 -21.82
N TYR A 327 4.75 4.93 -21.79
CA TYR A 327 5.39 5.58 -20.64
C TYR A 327 5.52 7.08 -20.90
N TYR A 328 4.98 7.89 -19.98
CA TYR A 328 5.13 9.34 -20.06
C TYR A 328 6.62 9.74 -20.04
N GLN A 329 7.04 10.56 -20.99
CA GLN A 329 8.39 11.13 -21.04
C GLN A 329 8.38 12.62 -20.72
N SER A 330 7.53 13.37 -21.42
CA SER A 330 7.37 14.82 -21.28
C SER A 330 6.03 15.23 -21.88
N VAL A 331 5.68 16.53 -21.81
CA VAL A 331 4.36 17.08 -22.18
C VAL A 331 3.85 16.52 -23.51
N GLY A 332 2.87 15.61 -23.43
CA GLY A 332 2.23 14.99 -24.61
C GLY A 332 3.03 13.89 -25.31
N ASP A 333 4.24 13.56 -24.84
CA ASP A 333 5.12 12.55 -25.43
C ASP A 333 5.21 11.28 -24.60
N PHE A 334 5.11 10.15 -25.29
CA PHE A 334 5.04 8.82 -24.68
C PHE A 334 5.96 7.84 -25.41
N ALA A 335 6.88 7.26 -24.66
CA ALA A 335 7.66 6.14 -25.13
C ALA A 335 6.81 4.87 -25.12
N ARG A 336 6.68 4.24 -26.28
CA ARG A 336 6.10 2.91 -26.40
C ARG A 336 7.06 1.85 -25.82
N GLY A 337 6.50 0.89 -25.08
CA GLY A 337 7.19 -0.31 -24.61
C GLY A 337 6.90 -1.56 -25.43
N HIS A 338 7.36 -2.70 -24.93
CA HIS A 338 7.22 -3.99 -25.62
C HIS A 338 5.82 -4.58 -25.44
N ALA A 339 5.32 -5.25 -26.48
CA ALA A 339 3.94 -5.74 -26.49
C ALA A 339 3.80 -7.00 -25.63
N TRP A 340 2.74 -7.06 -24.83
CA TRP A 340 2.30 -8.26 -24.11
C TRP A 340 1.25 -8.96 -24.95
N THR A 341 1.71 -9.86 -25.83
CA THR A 341 0.86 -10.75 -26.62
C THR A 341 1.54 -12.09 -26.73
N THR A 342 0.75 -13.15 -26.84
CA THR A 342 1.27 -14.47 -27.20
C THR A 342 1.25 -14.62 -28.71
N THR A 343 2.18 -15.38 -29.27
CA THR A 343 1.95 -15.98 -30.59
C THR A 343 1.01 -17.15 -30.42
N GLY A 344 0.12 -17.34 -31.38
CA GLY A 344 -0.62 -18.58 -31.43
C GLY A 344 0.37 -19.68 -31.71
N ALA A 345 0.41 -20.70 -30.87
CA ALA A 345 0.80 -22.00 -31.38
C ALA A 345 -0.16 -22.25 -32.55
N SER A 346 0.35 -22.20 -33.77
CA SER A 346 -0.27 -22.88 -34.89
C SER A 346 -0.26 -24.35 -34.51
N SER A 347 -1.34 -24.77 -33.84
CA SER A 347 -1.65 -26.16 -33.52
C SER A 347 -1.83 -26.96 -34.80
#